data_AF-A0A7Y5UXZ6-F1
#
_entry.id   AF-A0A7Y5UXZ6-F1
#
_cell.length_a   1.000
_cell.length_b   1.000
_cell.length_c   1.000
_cell.angle_alpha   90.00
_cell.angle_beta   90.00
_cell.angle_gamma   90.00
#
_symmetry.space_group_name_H-M   'P 1'
#
loop_
_entity.id
_entity.type
_entity.pdbx_description
1 polymer ?
#
loop_
_entity_poly.entity_id
_entity_poly.type
_entity_poly.pdbx_seq_one_letter_code
_entity_poly.pdbx_strand_id
1 'polypeptide(L)' 'MYPPLTYPGYRWGLVVDVDKCVGCQACVVACQAENNVPVVGKAQAAYGRQLHWIRLERWADGKPEHPQNTFLPMMCQHCE' A
#
# COMPACT_ATOMS: atom_id res chain seq x y z
N MET A 1 6.42 -29.90 -9.02
CA MET A 1 5.86 -28.57 -9.36
C MET A 1 4.37 -28.65 -9.05
N TYR A 2 3.84 -27.77 -8.20
CA TYR A 2 2.52 -27.95 -7.58
C TYR A 2 1.39 -28.06 -8.63
N PRO A 3 0.33 -28.83 -8.34
CA PRO A 3 -0.85 -28.89 -9.20
C PRO A 3 -1.51 -27.50 -9.27
N PRO A 4 -2.19 -27.16 -10.38
CA PRO A 4 -2.89 -25.89 -10.51
C PRO A 4 -3.98 -25.75 -9.43
N LEU A 5 -3.96 -24.64 -8.71
CA LEU A 5 -5.01 -24.30 -7.74
C LEU A 5 -6.31 -23.99 -8.50
N THR A 6 -7.40 -24.61 -8.06
CA THR A 6 -8.74 -24.35 -8.59
C THR A 6 -9.55 -23.62 -7.53
N TYR A 7 -10.13 -22.47 -7.90
CA TYR A 7 -10.98 -21.69 -7.01
C TYR A 7 -12.45 -21.99 -7.35
N PRO A 8 -13.19 -22.73 -6.49
CA PRO A 8 -14.55 -23.19 -6.81
C PRO A 8 -15.62 -22.08 -6.78
N GLY A 9 -15.25 -20.84 -6.43
CA GLY A 9 -16.15 -19.69 -6.34
C GLY A 9 -15.54 -18.43 -6.94
N TYR A 10 -15.88 -17.25 -6.39
CA TYR A 10 -15.31 -15.99 -6.86
C TYR A 10 -13.81 -15.90 -6.59
N ARG A 11 -13.06 -15.46 -7.61
CA ARG A 11 -11.63 -15.11 -7.51
C ARG A 11 -11.52 -13.59 -7.48
N TRP A 12 -11.36 -13.04 -6.27
CA TRP A 12 -11.23 -11.60 -6.07
C TRP A 12 -9.85 -11.12 -6.48
N GLY A 13 -9.81 -9.94 -7.10
CA GLY A 13 -8.58 -9.27 -7.50
C GLY A 13 -8.75 -7.76 -7.35
N LEU A 14 -7.63 -7.07 -7.19
CA LEU A 14 -7.57 -5.62 -7.05
C LEU A 14 -6.50 -5.08 -8.00
N VAL A 15 -6.87 -4.09 -8.80
CA VAL A 15 -5.96 -3.40 -9.72
C VAL A 15 -5.96 -1.92 -9.35
N VAL A 16 -4.77 -1.35 -9.27
CA VAL A 16 -4.59 0.08 -8.95
C VAL A 16 -3.86 0.74 -10.11
N ASP A 17 -4.47 1.79 -10.65
CA ASP A 17 -3.87 2.66 -11.67
C ASP A 17 -2.93 3.66 -10.98
N VAL A 18 -1.62 3.40 -11.08
CA VAL A 18 -0.58 4.18 -10.39
C VAL A 18 -0.34 5.55 -11.02
N ASP A 19 -0.67 5.73 -12.31
CA ASP A 19 -0.47 7.01 -13.00
C ASP A 19 -1.44 8.09 -12.49
N LYS A 20 -2.60 7.66 -11.97
CA LYS A 20 -3.58 8.56 -11.33
C LYS A 20 -3.29 8.83 -9.85
N CYS A 21 -2.29 8.18 -9.27
CA CYS A 21 -1.99 8.32 -7.85
C CYS A 21 -1.20 9.60 -7.59
N VAL A 22 -1.84 10.57 -6.92
CA VAL A 22 -1.23 11.88 -6.61
C VAL A 22 -0.62 11.98 -5.20
N GLY A 23 -0.56 10.88 -4.45
CA GLY A 23 0.05 10.91 -3.12
C GLY A 23 -0.89 11.31 -1.95
N CYS A 24 -2.22 11.35 -2.14
CA CYS A 24 -3.14 12.00 -1.20
C CYS A 24 -3.36 11.32 0.17
N GLN A 25 -2.86 10.09 0.38
CA GLN A 25 -3.02 9.30 1.62
C GLN A 25 -4.47 8.94 2.02
N ALA A 26 -5.48 9.27 1.21
CA ALA A 26 -6.88 9.01 1.57
C ALA A 26 -7.19 7.51 1.72
N CYS A 27 -6.58 6.66 0.89
CA CYS A 27 -6.73 5.20 0.98
C CYS A 27 -6.14 4.61 2.28
N VAL A 28 -5.07 5.20 2.81
CA VAL A 28 -4.45 4.78 4.08
C VAL A 28 -5.40 5.07 5.25
N VAL A 29 -5.95 6.29 5.29
CA VAL A 29 -6.91 6.70 6.33
C VAL A 29 -8.20 5.89 6.24
N ALA A 30 -8.74 5.69 5.03
CA ALA A 30 -9.95 4.90 4.82
C ALA A 30 -9.77 3.44 5.31
N CYS A 31 -8.65 2.80 4.98
CA CYS A 31 -8.34 1.45 5.45
C CYS A 31 -8.25 1.38 6.98
N GLN A 32 -7.60 2.36 7.60
CA GLN A 32 -7.50 2.44 9.06
C GLN A 32 -8.87 2.64 9.72
N ALA A 33 -9.72 3.51 9.17
CA ALA A 33 -11.05 3.80 9.69
C ALA A 33 -11.99 2.59 9.61
N GLU A 34 -11.92 1.82 8.52
CA GLU A 34 -12.76 0.63 8.34
C GLU A 34 -12.30 -0.55 9.20
N ASN A 35 -10.99 -0.71 9.39
CA ASN A 35 -10.42 -1.93 9.98
C ASN A 35 -9.97 -1.78 11.44
N ASN A 36 -10.33 -0.68 12.10
CA ASN A 36 -9.97 -0.42 13.51
C ASN A 36 -8.46 -0.52 13.79
N VAL A 37 -7.62 -0.12 12.84
CA VAL A 37 -6.15 -0.17 13.01
C VAL A 37 -5.75 0.92 14.04
N PRO A 38 -5.05 0.57 15.12
CA PRO A 38 -4.77 1.51 16.20
C PRO A 38 -3.72 2.55 15.80
N VAL A 39 -3.85 3.75 16.35
CA VAL A 39 -2.86 4.82 16.17
C VAL A 39 -1.63 4.53 17.02
N VAL A 40 -0.45 4.63 16.39
CA VAL A 40 0.84 4.43 17.06
C VAL A 40 1.44 5.78 17.43
N GLY A 41 1.89 5.92 18.69
CA GLY A 41 2.55 7.13 19.17
C GLY A 41 3.88 7.42 18.46
N LYS A 42 4.28 8.69 18.41
CA LYS A 42 5.47 9.19 17.69
C LYS A 42 6.75 8.37 17.95
N ALA A 43 7.01 7.98 19.19
CA ALA A 43 8.23 7.25 19.56
C ALA A 43 8.29 5.88 18.87
N GLN A 44 7.21 5.09 18.90
CA GLN A 44 7.17 3.77 18.25
C GLN A 44 7.15 3.89 16.72
N ALA A 45 6.44 4.88 16.18
CA ALA A 45 6.44 5.16 14.74
C ALA A 45 7.85 5.52 14.22
N ALA A 46 8.65 6.27 14.97
CA ALA A 46 10.03 6.58 14.61
C ALA A 46 10.94 5.35 14.53
N TYR A 47 10.61 4.27 15.25
CA TYR A 47 11.28 2.97 15.14
C TYR A 47 10.71 2.08 14.02
N GLY A 48 9.90 2.63 13.12
CA GLY A 48 9.30 1.90 12.00
C GLY A 48 8.16 0.96 12.40
N ARG A 49 7.59 1.13 13.61
CA ARG A 49 6.50 0.30 14.14
C ARG A 49 5.13 0.91 13.92
N GLN A 50 4.96 1.74 12.88
CA GLN A 50 3.63 2.21 12.49
C GLN A 50 2.76 1.06 12.00
N LEU A 51 1.46 1.14 12.28
CA LEU A 51 0.49 0.13 11.87
C LEU A 51 -0.35 0.69 10.73
N HIS A 52 0.00 0.28 9.50
CA HIS A 52 -0.76 0.57 8.29
C HIS A 52 -0.78 -0.70 7.42
N TRP A 53 -1.98 -1.15 7.02
CA TRP A 53 -2.12 -2.32 6.14
C TRP A 53 -1.89 -2.00 4.66
N ILE A 54 -2.23 -0.76 4.27
CA ILE A 54 -1.81 -0.15 3.02
C ILE A 54 -0.90 1.04 3.34
N ARG A 55 0.22 1.13 2.64
CA ARG A 55 1.17 2.26 2.73
C ARG A 55 1.37 2.85 1.34
N LEU A 56 1.72 4.12 1.29
CA LEU A 56 2.04 4.78 0.03
C LEU A 56 3.53 5.08 -0.02
N GLU A 57 4.24 4.44 -0.94
CA GLU A 57 5.66 4.64 -1.13
C GLU A 57 5.88 5.76 -2.14
N ARG A 58 6.73 6.72 -1.79
CA ARG A 58 7.19 7.76 -2.71
C ARG A 58 8.54 7.34 -3.25
N TRP A 59 8.58 7.03 -4.53
CA TRP A 59 9.80 6.84 -5.29
C TRP A 59 10.17 8.15 -5.98
N ALA A 60 11.45 8.50 -5.94
CA ALA A 60 11.96 9.73 -6.53
C ALA A 60 13.03 9.37 -7.55
N ASP A 61 12.73 9.59 -8.82
CA ASP A 61 13.62 9.30 -9.94
C ASP A 61 14.20 10.59 -10.54
N GLY A 62 15.32 10.44 -11.24
CA GLY A 62 15.99 11.55 -11.91
C GLY A 62 16.99 12.31 -11.02
N LYS A 63 17.20 13.59 -11.34
CA LYS A 63 18.24 14.39 -10.67
C LYS A 63 17.76 14.86 -9.29
N PRO A 64 18.64 14.89 -8.26
CA PRO A 64 18.27 15.32 -6.92
C PRO A 64 17.66 16.72 -6.84
N GLU A 65 18.04 17.62 -7.75
CA GLU A 65 17.54 19.00 -7.77
C GLU A 65 16.11 19.08 -8.31
N HIS A 66 15.69 18.15 -9.17
CA HIS A 66 14.37 18.11 -9.83
C HIS A 66 13.88 16.66 -9.94
N PRO A 67 13.54 16.01 -8.81
CA PRO A 67 13.10 14.63 -8.82
C PRO A 67 11.68 14.52 -9.39
N GLN A 68 11.45 13.49 -10.19
CA GLN A 68 10.11 13.04 -10.55
C GLN A 68 9.62 12.10 -9.46
N ASN A 69 8.47 12.44 -8.84
CA ASN A 69 7.90 11.63 -7.78
C ASN A 69 6.86 10.67 -8.35
N THR A 70 7.04 9.38 -8.08
CA THR A 70 6.09 8.31 -8.39
C THR A 70 5.53 7.75 -7.08
N PHE A 71 4.22 7.51 -7.02
CA PHE A 71 3.56 7.00 -5.81
C PHE A 71 3.06 5.58 -6.01
N LEU A 72 3.60 4.65 -5.24
CA LEU A 72 3.23 3.24 -5.29
C LEU A 72 2.46 2.82 -4.03
N PRO A 73 1.15 2.56 -4.12
CA PRO A 73 0.38 2.02 -3.01
C PRO A 73 0.72 0.55 -2.81
N MET A 74 1.32 0.24 -1.66
CA MET A 74 1.75 -1.10 -1.30
C MET A 74 0.87 -1.67 -0.18
N MET A 75 0.32 -2.84 -0.44
CA MET A 75 -0.55 -3.62 0.45
C MET A 75 -0.28 -5.11 0.26
N CYS A 76 -0.94 -5.97 1.06
CA CYS A 76 -0.92 -7.41 0.82
C CYS A 76 -1.44 -7.71 -0.60
N GLN A 77 -0.67 -8.45 -1.40
CA GLN A 77 -1.03 -8.77 -2.80
C GLN A 77 -1.85 -10.05 -2.94
N HIS A 78 -2.11 -10.75 -1.82
CA HIS A 78 -2.85 -12.01 -1.80
C HIS A 78 -2.32 -13.02 -2.85
N CYS A 79 -1.01 -13.27 -2.81
CA CYS A 79 -0.32 -14.18 -3.74
C CYS A 79 -0.94 -15.59 -3.73
N GLU A 80 -0.90 -16.26 -4.88
CA GLU A 80 -1.26 -17.68 -5.04
C GLU A 80 -0.13 -18.62 -4.65
#